data_AF-A0A1X4N965-F1
#
_entry.id   AF-A0A1X4N965-F1
#
_cell.length_a   1.000
_cell.length_b   1.000
_cell.length_c   1.000
_cell.angle_alpha   90.00
_cell.angle_beta   90.00
_cell.angle_gamma   90.00
#
_symmetry.space_group_name_H-M   'P 1'
#
loop_
_entity.id
_entity.type
_entity.pdbx_description
1 polymer ?
#
loop_
_entity_poly.entity_id
_entity_poly.type
_entity_poly.pdbx_seq_one_letter_code
_entity_poly.pdbx_strand_id
1 'polypeptide(L)'
;MAKTQDGNFLDFVHSSGSGASALFAAEKHTSGFSGFAVTSGDLVYFDETSAAKGGKGPNRPGPVIEEPEPVTDWYITGQGDGVDDSLQYNIEVQFVGEWSLELKAVFVAAADYLASLIATDLPDAIDGNGTLYDDLVITADLDAIDGVGGVLGQAGPTGLRSDTGLPAVGEMTFDEADAVQYYQAGLFDDIVLHEMIHVMGFGTLWDYNNLVSTEVIDDNGTRRPNDDIIASVYTGDAANTAFNGAPTTDDLILVETDGGAGTAGGHWDEETYFDELMTGFIGYVDETGTFDNTNYLSDWSVASLQDLGYDLTVGAVGIADDVVLV
;
A
#
# COMPACT_ATOMS: atom_id res chain seq x y z
N MET A 1 -24.16 -34.50 8.34
CA MET A 1 -23.89 -35.71 7.51
C MET A 1 -23.19 -35.23 6.25
N ALA A 2 -21.98 -35.73 6.03
CA ALA A 2 -21.11 -35.37 4.91
C ALA A 2 -21.70 -35.73 3.54
N LYS A 3 -21.32 -34.96 2.52
CA LYS A 3 -20.76 -35.52 1.28
C LYS A 3 -19.98 -34.47 0.48
N THR A 4 -18.72 -34.82 0.29
CA THR A 4 -17.73 -34.34 -0.67
C THR A 4 -18.23 -34.34 -2.12
N GLN A 5 -17.79 -33.36 -2.91
CA GLN A 5 -17.48 -33.59 -4.32
C GLN A 5 -16.12 -32.97 -4.64
N ASP A 6 -15.16 -33.86 -4.83
CA ASP A 6 -13.89 -33.60 -5.49
C ASP A 6 -14.17 -33.11 -6.91
N GLY A 7 -13.78 -31.87 -7.20
CA GLY A 7 -13.66 -31.32 -8.54
C GLY A 7 -12.18 -31.03 -8.79
N ASN A 8 -11.59 -31.75 -9.73
CA ASN A 8 -10.18 -31.74 -10.09
C ASN A 8 -9.74 -30.33 -10.54
N PHE A 9 -8.81 -29.73 -9.80
CA PHE A 9 -8.24 -28.38 -9.98
C PHE A 9 -7.46 -28.18 -11.30
N LEU A 10 -7.21 -29.26 -12.05
CA LEU A 10 -6.42 -29.23 -13.29
C LEU A 10 -7.21 -28.86 -14.57
N ASP A 11 -8.53 -28.67 -14.51
CA ASP A 11 -9.36 -28.48 -15.72
C ASP A 11 -9.75 -27.02 -16.04
N PHE A 12 -9.18 -26.00 -15.36
CA PHE A 12 -9.53 -24.59 -15.61
C PHE A 12 -8.41 -23.72 -16.22
N VAL A 13 -7.15 -24.16 -16.20
CA VAL A 13 -5.96 -23.31 -16.54
C VAL A 13 -5.65 -23.25 -18.06
N HIS A 14 -6.58 -23.55 -18.96
CA HIS A 14 -6.30 -23.46 -20.39
C HIS A 14 -7.44 -22.84 -21.22
N SER A 15 -7.52 -21.51 -21.23
CA SER A 15 -7.82 -20.79 -22.49
C SER A 15 -7.54 -19.28 -22.41
N SER A 16 -6.62 -18.84 -23.28
CA SER A 16 -6.48 -17.50 -23.93
C SER A 16 -6.22 -16.29 -23.03
N GLY A 17 -5.22 -15.43 -23.24
CA GLY A 17 -4.35 -15.20 -24.40
C GLY A 17 -4.26 -13.69 -24.71
N SER A 18 -3.04 -13.14 -24.59
CA SER A 18 -2.48 -11.95 -25.28
C SER A 18 -3.10 -10.55 -25.08
N GLY A 19 -2.35 -9.69 -24.36
CA GLY A 19 -1.57 -8.59 -24.95
C GLY A 19 -2.18 -7.18 -24.98
N ALA A 20 -1.45 -6.18 -24.45
CA ALA A 20 -1.23 -4.88 -25.09
C ALA A 20 -0.29 -3.96 -24.27
N SER A 21 0.89 -3.69 -24.82
CA SER A 21 1.79 -2.62 -24.42
C SER A 21 1.26 -1.24 -24.87
N ALA A 22 1.51 -0.19 -24.07
CA ALA A 22 2.15 1.07 -24.48
C ALA A 22 1.77 2.27 -23.57
N LEU A 23 2.65 3.29 -23.60
CA LEU A 23 2.43 4.71 -23.30
C LEU A 23 2.85 5.18 -21.90
N PHE A 24 4.10 5.65 -21.82
CA PHE A 24 4.71 6.45 -20.77
C PHE A 24 4.68 7.94 -21.16
N ALA A 25 4.41 8.82 -20.20
CA ALA A 25 4.81 10.24 -20.25
C ALA A 25 4.82 10.83 -18.82
N ALA A 26 5.99 11.30 -18.40
CA ALA A 26 6.30 11.85 -17.08
C ALA A 26 5.95 13.33 -16.95
N GLU A 27 5.57 13.76 -15.73
CA GLU A 27 5.77 15.13 -15.21
C GLU A 27 6.06 15.07 -13.70
N LYS A 28 7.26 15.53 -13.30
CA LYS A 28 7.74 15.70 -11.91
C LYS A 28 6.73 16.46 -11.05
N HIS A 29 6.54 16.08 -9.78
CA HIS A 29 6.46 17.00 -8.61
C HIS A 29 6.31 16.23 -7.28
N THR A 30 6.91 16.80 -6.23
CA THR A 30 7.15 16.28 -4.88
C THR A 30 5.89 15.90 -4.07
N SER A 31 5.85 14.68 -3.52
CA SER A 31 4.85 14.15 -2.58
C SER A 31 5.05 14.69 -1.16
N GLY A 32 4.90 16.00 -0.99
CA GLY A 32 4.92 16.63 0.32
C GLY A 32 3.51 17.00 0.80
N PHE A 33 3.23 16.79 2.09
CA PHE A 33 2.01 17.23 2.77
C PHE A 33 1.59 18.63 2.32
N SER A 34 0.48 18.73 1.58
CA SER A 34 -0.04 20.03 1.11
C SER A 34 -1.36 20.43 1.79
N GLY A 35 -1.83 19.63 2.74
CA GLY A 35 -3.10 19.83 3.46
C GLY A 35 -2.99 20.59 4.80
N PHE A 36 -4.12 21.20 5.20
CA PHE A 36 -4.32 21.67 6.57
C PHE A 36 -4.47 20.46 7.51
N ALA A 37 -3.49 20.22 8.38
CA ALA A 37 -3.62 19.23 9.45
C ALA A 37 -4.56 19.75 10.56
N VAL A 38 -5.52 18.93 10.98
CA VAL A 38 -6.44 19.24 12.08
C VAL A 38 -6.24 18.24 13.20
N THR A 39 -5.85 18.72 14.39
CA THR A 39 -5.83 17.89 15.59
C THR A 39 -7.23 17.78 16.19
N SER A 40 -7.69 16.56 16.45
CA SER A 40 -8.97 16.26 17.06
C SER A 40 -8.80 15.09 18.03
N GLY A 41 -8.86 15.38 19.33
CA GLY A 41 -8.52 14.41 20.37
C GLY A 41 -7.03 14.04 20.31
N ASP A 42 -6.74 12.74 20.32
CA ASP A 42 -5.40 12.16 20.21
C ASP A 42 -4.92 12.04 18.76
N LEU A 43 -5.75 12.42 17.78
CA LEU A 43 -5.48 12.24 16.35
C LEU A 43 -5.14 13.54 15.62
N VAL A 44 -4.26 13.42 14.63
CA VAL A 44 -3.97 14.42 13.61
C VAL A 44 -4.53 13.93 12.28
N TYR A 45 -5.54 14.62 11.76
CA TYR A 45 -6.16 14.30 10.48
C TYR A 45 -5.55 15.13 9.36
N PHE A 46 -5.42 14.51 8.18
CA PHE A 46 -5.01 15.15 6.94
C PHE A 46 -5.71 14.51 5.74
N ASP A 47 -5.74 15.24 4.64
CA ASP A 47 -6.26 14.79 3.36
C ASP A 47 -5.08 14.31 2.50
N GLU A 48 -4.67 13.06 2.67
CA GLU A 48 -3.60 12.42 1.87
C GLU A 48 -4.14 11.26 1.01
N THR A 49 -5.46 11.22 0.74
CA THR A 49 -6.11 10.24 -0.16
C THR A 49 -5.58 10.27 -1.61
N SER A 50 -4.62 11.15 -1.89
CA SER A 50 -3.96 11.29 -3.19
C SER A 50 -2.46 11.00 -3.22
N ALA A 51 -1.84 10.61 -2.10
CA ALA A 51 -0.38 10.45 -2.00
C ALA A 51 0.14 9.10 -2.53
N ALA A 52 -0.67 8.04 -2.50
CA ALA A 52 -0.36 6.76 -3.13
C ALA A 52 -1.54 6.40 -4.05
N LYS A 53 -1.32 6.50 -5.37
CA LYS A 53 -2.30 6.12 -6.37
C LYS A 53 -1.63 5.19 -7.37
N GLY A 54 -2.08 3.95 -7.45
CA GLY A 54 -1.82 3.13 -8.62
C GLY A 54 -2.53 3.73 -9.85
N GLY A 55 -1.80 4.10 -10.91
CA GLY A 55 -2.46 4.47 -12.17
C GLY A 55 -1.59 5.04 -13.30
N LYS A 56 -2.20 5.07 -14.51
CA LYS A 56 -1.80 5.91 -15.66
C LYS A 56 -2.83 7.03 -15.87
N GLY A 57 -2.42 8.30 -15.94
CA GLY A 57 -3.32 9.48 -16.11
C GLY A 57 -3.52 9.98 -17.56
N PRO A 58 -4.35 11.05 -17.83
CA PRO A 58 -5.06 11.94 -16.89
C PRO A 58 -6.57 12.25 -17.14
N ASN A 59 -7.17 12.90 -16.12
CA ASN A 59 -8.29 13.88 -16.07
C ASN A 59 -9.68 13.44 -15.52
N ARG A 60 -9.96 13.86 -14.27
CA ARG A 60 -11.22 13.72 -13.50
C ARG A 60 -12.32 14.73 -13.92
N PRO A 61 -13.59 14.33 -14.00
CA PRO A 61 -14.74 15.18 -13.67
C PRO A 61 -14.84 15.36 -12.14
N GLY A 62 -15.34 16.52 -11.67
CA GLY A 62 -15.46 16.84 -10.23
C GLY A 62 -16.50 15.99 -9.48
N PRO A 63 -16.47 16.03 -8.12
CA PRO A 63 -17.21 15.10 -7.29
C PRO A 63 -18.72 15.33 -7.35
N VAL A 64 -19.48 14.25 -7.54
CA VAL A 64 -20.90 14.18 -7.22
C VAL A 64 -20.99 13.94 -5.71
N ILE A 65 -21.73 14.78 -4.99
CA ILE A 65 -21.95 14.59 -3.55
C ILE A 65 -23.11 13.62 -3.40
N GLU A 66 -22.82 12.32 -3.44
CA GLU A 66 -23.73 11.29 -2.92
C GLU A 66 -23.52 11.16 -1.41
N GLU A 67 -24.58 10.77 -0.68
CA GLU A 67 -24.43 10.48 0.75
C GLU A 67 -23.51 9.26 0.89
N PRO A 68 -22.54 9.25 1.83
CA PRO A 68 -21.63 8.12 1.97
C PRO A 68 -22.43 6.85 2.24
N GLU A 69 -22.17 5.81 1.44
CA GLU A 69 -22.76 4.49 1.64
C GLU A 69 -22.42 3.98 3.06
N PRO A 70 -23.32 3.22 3.71
CA PRO A 70 -23.07 2.74 5.06
C PRO A 70 -22.05 1.60 5.07
N VAL A 71 -21.34 1.45 6.18
CA VAL A 71 -20.62 0.21 6.50
C VAL A 71 -21.63 -0.93 6.64
N THR A 72 -21.47 -2.00 5.86
CA THR A 72 -22.39 -3.15 5.84
C THR A 72 -21.82 -4.37 6.55
N ASP A 73 -20.50 -4.49 6.61
CA ASP A 73 -19.78 -5.61 7.22
C ASP A 73 -18.42 -5.15 7.77
N TRP A 74 -17.82 -5.95 8.64
CA TRP A 74 -16.51 -5.65 9.21
C TRP A 74 -15.76 -6.91 9.62
N TYR A 75 -14.44 -6.77 9.70
CA TYR A 75 -13.52 -7.79 10.18
C TYR A 75 -12.51 -7.16 11.15
N ILE A 76 -12.10 -7.88 12.18
CA ILE A 76 -10.94 -7.49 13.01
C ILE A 76 -10.02 -8.70 13.16
N THR A 77 -8.73 -8.50 12.87
CA THR A 77 -7.69 -9.53 13.02
C THR A 77 -7.61 -10.00 14.48
N GLY A 78 -7.17 -11.24 14.72
CA GLY A 78 -6.98 -11.76 16.09
C GLY A 78 -8.29 -11.98 16.87
N GLN A 79 -9.46 -11.67 16.30
CA GLN A 79 -10.71 -11.80 17.04
C GLN A 79 -11.01 -13.26 17.41
N GLY A 80 -11.07 -13.52 18.71
CA GLY A 80 -11.49 -14.82 19.23
C GLY A 80 -10.41 -15.91 19.14
N ASP A 81 -9.16 -15.55 18.89
CA ASP A 81 -8.01 -16.46 18.95
C ASP A 81 -7.61 -16.83 20.40
N GLY A 82 -8.09 -16.06 21.38
CA GLY A 82 -7.83 -16.24 22.81
C GLY A 82 -6.59 -15.53 23.34
N VAL A 83 -5.96 -14.68 22.53
CA VAL A 83 -4.95 -13.69 22.92
C VAL A 83 -5.66 -12.46 23.51
N ASP A 84 -5.00 -11.79 24.45
CA ASP A 84 -5.50 -10.52 25.01
C ASP A 84 -5.18 -9.40 24.01
N ASP A 85 -6.15 -8.55 23.67
CA ASP A 85 -5.98 -7.38 22.78
C ASP A 85 -4.70 -6.62 23.08
N SER A 86 -4.47 -6.33 24.37
CA SER A 86 -3.33 -5.54 24.83
C SER A 86 -1.95 -6.18 24.58
N LEU A 87 -1.91 -7.34 23.91
CA LEU A 87 -0.72 -8.09 23.55
C LEU A 87 -0.58 -8.31 22.03
N GLN A 88 -1.48 -7.78 21.21
CA GLN A 88 -1.49 -8.00 19.77
C GLN A 88 -1.79 -6.71 19.03
N TYR A 89 -1.30 -6.61 17.79
CA TYR A 89 -1.69 -5.54 16.89
C TYR A 89 -2.94 -5.96 16.10
N ASN A 90 -3.95 -5.10 16.03
CA ASN A 90 -5.21 -5.36 15.37
C ASN A 90 -5.50 -4.41 14.20
N ILE A 91 -5.93 -5.00 13.08
CA ILE A 91 -6.46 -4.26 11.94
C ILE A 91 -7.96 -4.53 11.85
N GLU A 92 -8.76 -3.49 12.03
CA GLU A 92 -10.19 -3.51 11.72
C GLU A 92 -10.41 -3.06 10.27
N VAL A 93 -11.09 -3.87 9.48
CA VAL A 93 -11.52 -3.51 8.12
C VAL A 93 -13.03 -3.33 8.10
N GLN A 94 -13.48 -2.12 7.80
CA GLN A 94 -14.89 -1.74 7.65
C GLN A 94 -15.26 -1.69 6.17
N PHE A 95 -16.14 -2.60 5.74
CA PHE A 95 -16.57 -2.68 4.33
C PHE A 95 -17.78 -1.79 4.08
N VAL A 96 -17.59 -0.76 3.25
CA VAL A 96 -18.64 0.15 2.80
C VAL A 96 -19.35 -0.44 1.59
N GLY A 97 -20.68 -0.38 1.56
CA GLY A 97 -21.46 -0.92 0.45
C GLY A 97 -21.48 -2.45 0.39
N GLU A 98 -21.78 -3.04 -0.76
CA GLU A 98 -21.92 -4.49 -0.91
C GLU A 98 -20.64 -5.13 -1.48
N TRP A 99 -20.14 -6.16 -0.81
CA TRP A 99 -18.93 -6.87 -1.23
C TRP A 99 -19.20 -8.37 -1.41
N SER A 100 -18.55 -8.98 -2.41
CA SER A 100 -18.53 -10.44 -2.53
C SER A 100 -17.73 -11.05 -1.38
N LEU A 101 -18.00 -12.33 -1.06
CA LEU A 101 -17.24 -13.02 -0.01
C LEU A 101 -15.79 -13.24 -0.44
N GLU A 102 -15.58 -13.43 -1.74
CA GLU A 102 -14.28 -13.63 -2.37
C GLU A 102 -13.37 -12.41 -2.22
N LEU A 103 -13.89 -11.20 -2.50
CA LEU A 103 -13.11 -9.97 -2.36
C LEU A 103 -12.83 -9.68 -0.88
N LYS A 104 -13.80 -9.87 0.03
CA LYS A 104 -13.55 -9.68 1.48
C LYS A 104 -12.48 -10.63 2.02
N ALA A 105 -12.45 -11.87 1.55
CA ALA A 105 -11.45 -12.84 1.99
C ALA A 105 -10.01 -12.37 1.70
N VAL A 106 -9.81 -11.61 0.62
CA VAL A 106 -8.50 -11.03 0.28
C VAL A 106 -8.07 -9.98 1.30
N PHE A 107 -8.96 -9.06 1.68
CA PHE A 107 -8.67 -8.07 2.74
C PHE A 107 -8.40 -8.72 4.09
N VAL A 108 -9.16 -9.76 4.43
CA VAL A 108 -8.95 -10.54 5.66
C VAL A 108 -7.55 -11.15 5.67
N ALA A 109 -7.14 -11.78 4.57
CA ALA A 109 -5.82 -12.41 4.47
C ALA A 109 -4.68 -11.39 4.54
N ALA A 110 -4.81 -10.25 3.85
CA ALA A 110 -3.83 -9.16 3.92
C ALA A 110 -3.73 -8.57 5.33
N ALA A 111 -4.86 -8.32 5.98
CA ALA A 111 -4.91 -7.80 7.35
C ALA A 111 -4.29 -8.78 8.36
N ASP A 112 -4.61 -10.07 8.27
CA ASP A 112 -4.03 -11.10 9.15
C ASP A 112 -2.52 -11.23 8.97
N TYR A 113 -2.04 -11.17 7.72
CA TYR A 113 -0.62 -11.19 7.43
C TYR A 113 0.08 -9.97 8.03
N LEU A 114 -0.40 -8.75 7.75
CA LEU A 114 0.21 -7.52 8.24
C LEU A 114 0.15 -7.41 9.77
N ALA A 115 -0.95 -7.82 10.39
CA ALA A 115 -1.07 -7.87 11.84
C ALA A 115 -0.05 -8.82 12.46
N SER A 116 0.26 -9.94 11.80
CA SER A 116 1.29 -10.88 12.27
C SER A 116 2.71 -10.31 12.26
N LEU A 117 2.98 -9.28 11.43
CA LEU A 117 4.28 -8.63 11.36
C LEU A 117 4.55 -7.73 12.56
N ILE A 118 3.51 -7.24 13.25
CA ILE A 118 3.64 -6.28 14.35
C ILE A 118 3.51 -7.00 15.70
N ALA A 119 4.50 -6.80 16.57
CA ALA A 119 4.65 -7.56 17.81
C ALA A 119 3.78 -7.03 18.96
N THR A 120 3.42 -5.75 18.92
CA THR A 120 2.85 -5.04 20.06
C THR A 120 1.61 -4.27 19.67
N ASP A 121 0.64 -4.33 20.57
CA ASP A 121 -0.47 -3.38 20.71
C ASP A 121 0.04 -1.93 20.73
N LEU A 122 -0.65 -1.03 20.01
CA LEU A 122 -0.44 0.40 20.06
C LEU A 122 -1.42 1.05 21.03
N PRO A 123 -1.06 2.19 21.66
CA PRO A 123 -2.00 2.91 22.50
C PRO A 123 -3.29 3.28 21.76
N ASP A 124 -4.44 3.02 22.38
CA ASP A 124 -5.75 3.47 21.88
C ASP A 124 -5.72 4.98 21.59
N ALA A 125 -6.31 5.37 20.47
CA ALA A 125 -6.49 6.77 20.13
C ALA A 125 -7.95 7.18 20.24
N ILE A 126 -8.23 8.34 20.83
CA ILE A 126 -9.60 8.86 20.94
C ILE A 126 -9.73 10.15 20.13
N ASP A 127 -10.67 10.22 19.19
CA ASP A 127 -10.94 11.46 18.45
C ASP A 127 -11.64 12.54 19.32
N GLY A 128 -11.80 13.75 18.77
CA GLY A 128 -12.50 14.84 19.45
C GLY A 128 -13.99 14.59 19.72
N ASN A 129 -14.59 13.55 19.12
CA ASN A 129 -15.97 13.13 19.33
C ASN A 129 -16.10 12.01 20.39
N GLY A 130 -14.98 11.45 20.86
CA GLY A 130 -14.94 10.34 21.80
C GLY A 130 -14.99 8.95 21.16
N THR A 131 -14.78 8.85 19.84
CA THR A 131 -14.61 7.58 19.13
C THR A 131 -13.25 7.00 19.48
N LEU A 132 -13.22 5.74 19.91
CA LEU A 132 -12.01 5.01 20.23
C LEU A 132 -11.55 4.24 18.99
N TYR A 133 -10.26 4.30 18.70
CA TYR A 133 -9.58 3.56 17.67
C TYR A 133 -8.51 2.71 18.34
N ASP A 134 -8.69 1.40 18.25
CA ASP A 134 -7.72 0.41 18.66
C ASP A 134 -6.84 0.06 17.45
N ASP A 135 -5.52 0.11 17.63
CA ASP A 135 -4.50 -0.10 16.59
C ASP A 135 -4.75 0.60 15.24
N LEU A 136 -5.36 -0.07 14.25
CA LEU A 136 -5.65 0.50 12.94
C LEU A 136 -7.05 0.15 12.45
N VAL A 137 -7.85 1.18 12.17
CA VAL A 137 -9.16 1.05 11.51
C VAL A 137 -9.07 1.51 10.06
N ILE A 138 -9.43 0.63 9.13
CA ILE A 138 -9.42 0.88 7.69
C ILE A 138 -10.83 0.85 7.16
N THR A 139 -11.25 1.93 6.51
CA THR A 139 -12.49 1.93 5.72
C THR A 139 -12.19 1.49 4.30
N ALA A 140 -12.76 0.37 3.87
CA ALA A 140 -12.62 -0.15 2.51
C ALA A 140 -13.90 0.14 1.71
N ASP A 141 -13.74 0.87 0.62
CA ASP A 141 -14.82 1.26 -0.30
C ASP A 141 -14.62 0.65 -1.69
N LEU A 142 -15.72 0.19 -2.28
CA LEU A 142 -15.79 -0.37 -3.62
C LEU A 142 -16.84 0.43 -4.39
N ASP A 143 -16.38 1.38 -5.18
CA ASP A 143 -17.24 2.31 -5.90
C ASP A 143 -16.87 2.34 -7.39
N ALA A 144 -17.77 2.82 -8.24
CA ALA A 144 -17.48 3.04 -9.65
C ALA A 144 -16.65 4.34 -9.79
N ILE A 145 -15.34 4.21 -10.04
CA ILE A 145 -14.44 5.35 -10.16
C ILE A 145 -14.39 5.83 -11.62
N ASP A 146 -13.84 5.00 -12.51
CA ASP A 146 -13.73 5.28 -13.94
C ASP A 146 -14.01 4.06 -14.85
N GLY A 147 -14.34 2.91 -14.26
CA GLY A 147 -14.64 1.68 -14.96
C GLY A 147 -13.40 0.81 -15.12
N VAL A 148 -13.31 0.04 -16.21
CA VAL A 148 -12.16 -0.84 -16.42
C VAL A 148 -10.92 -0.03 -16.80
N GLY A 149 -9.89 -0.09 -15.95
CA GLY A 149 -8.58 0.53 -16.08
C GLY A 149 -8.59 2.01 -15.75
N GLY A 150 -7.50 2.50 -15.16
CA GLY A 150 -7.41 3.88 -14.70
C GLY A 150 -6.82 3.91 -13.31
N VAL A 151 -7.62 4.32 -12.32
CA VAL A 151 -7.27 4.22 -10.90
C VAL A 151 -7.61 2.81 -10.41
N LEU A 152 -6.58 2.02 -10.12
CA LEU A 152 -6.75 0.62 -9.69
C LEU A 152 -7.27 0.54 -8.25
N GLY A 153 -6.68 1.40 -7.42
CA GLY A 153 -6.92 1.55 -6.00
C GLY A 153 -6.21 2.83 -5.54
N GLN A 154 -6.68 3.38 -4.44
CA GLN A 154 -5.96 4.41 -3.71
C GLN A 154 -6.13 4.14 -2.22
N ALA A 155 -5.04 4.27 -1.48
CA ALA A 155 -5.07 4.09 -0.05
C ALA A 155 -4.10 5.00 0.69
N GLY A 156 -4.39 5.22 1.95
CA GLY A 156 -3.48 5.93 2.83
C GLY A 156 -4.07 6.19 4.22
N PRO A 157 -3.22 6.61 5.16
CA PRO A 157 -3.69 7.07 6.46
C PRO A 157 -4.52 8.34 6.30
N THR A 158 -5.57 8.47 7.11
CA THR A 158 -6.40 9.68 7.21
C THR A 158 -6.34 10.30 8.60
N GLY A 159 -5.93 9.52 9.60
CA GLY A 159 -5.69 9.98 10.97
C GLY A 159 -4.49 9.30 11.61
N LEU A 160 -3.52 10.09 12.09
CA LEU A 160 -2.36 9.61 12.83
C LEU A 160 -2.50 9.88 14.32
N ARG A 161 -1.95 8.98 15.14
CA ARG A 161 -1.71 9.23 16.55
C ARG A 161 -0.76 10.41 16.73
N SER A 162 -1.18 11.39 17.54
CA SER A 162 -0.44 12.64 17.73
C SER A 162 0.88 12.48 18.50
N ASP A 163 1.06 11.37 19.23
CA ASP A 163 2.23 11.10 20.06
C ASP A 163 3.33 10.32 19.32
N THR A 164 2.93 9.34 18.50
CA THR A 164 3.82 8.44 17.76
C THR A 164 3.94 8.79 16.28
N GLY A 165 2.92 9.43 15.70
CA GLY A 165 2.82 9.63 14.25
C GLY A 165 2.37 8.38 13.49
N LEU A 166 2.02 7.29 14.19
CA LEU A 166 1.54 6.06 13.55
C LEU A 166 0.06 6.16 13.16
N PRO A 167 -0.35 5.59 12.02
CA PRO A 167 -1.76 5.52 11.60
C PRO A 167 -2.68 4.86 12.64
N ALA A 168 -3.80 5.52 12.93
CA ALA A 168 -4.93 4.93 13.67
C ALA A 168 -6.17 4.74 12.78
N VAL A 169 -6.28 5.55 11.73
CA VAL A 169 -7.39 5.50 10.78
C VAL A 169 -6.84 5.66 9.37
N GLY A 170 -7.36 4.85 8.44
CA GLY A 170 -7.07 4.96 7.02
C GLY A 170 -8.25 4.60 6.15
N GLU A 171 -8.09 4.86 4.87
CA GLU A 171 -9.09 4.58 3.84
C GLU A 171 -8.44 3.87 2.67
N MET A 172 -9.20 2.97 2.04
CA MET A 172 -8.86 2.30 0.80
C MET A 172 -10.07 2.38 -0.13
N THR A 173 -9.89 2.81 -1.38
CA THR A 173 -10.95 2.85 -2.39
C THR A 173 -10.50 2.08 -3.62
N PHE A 174 -11.33 1.17 -4.11
CA PHE A 174 -11.08 0.38 -5.33
C PHE A 174 -12.18 0.59 -6.36
N ASP A 175 -11.83 0.56 -7.65
CA ASP A 175 -12.84 0.50 -8.71
C ASP A 175 -13.46 -0.91 -8.76
N GLU A 176 -14.78 -0.99 -8.62
CA GLU A 176 -15.53 -2.26 -8.66
C GLU A 176 -15.23 -3.10 -9.91
N ALA A 177 -15.12 -2.46 -11.08
CA ALA A 177 -14.91 -3.14 -12.35
C ALA A 177 -13.52 -3.77 -12.43
N ASP A 178 -12.52 -3.07 -11.88
CA ASP A 178 -11.13 -3.53 -11.85
C ASP A 178 -10.92 -4.61 -10.79
N ALA A 179 -11.52 -4.47 -9.60
CA ALA A 179 -11.40 -5.46 -8.52
C ALA A 179 -11.82 -6.87 -8.99
N VAL A 180 -12.93 -6.99 -9.73
CA VAL A 180 -13.40 -8.27 -10.28
C VAL A 180 -12.42 -8.83 -11.32
N GLN A 181 -11.84 -7.97 -12.17
CA GLN A 181 -10.90 -8.39 -13.21
C GLN A 181 -9.58 -8.87 -12.61
N TYR A 182 -9.02 -8.12 -11.66
CA TYR A 182 -7.77 -8.48 -10.98
C TYR A 182 -7.93 -9.71 -10.10
N TYR A 183 -9.10 -9.89 -9.48
CA TYR A 183 -9.38 -11.12 -8.75
C TYR A 183 -9.36 -12.34 -9.67
N GLN A 184 -9.93 -12.23 -10.88
CA GLN A 184 -9.87 -13.29 -11.87
C GLN A 184 -8.46 -13.51 -12.46
N ALA A 185 -7.63 -12.47 -12.45
CA ALA A 185 -6.24 -12.53 -12.89
C ALA A 185 -5.28 -13.05 -11.80
N GLY A 186 -5.71 -13.14 -10.54
CA GLY A 186 -4.87 -13.50 -9.40
C GLY A 186 -3.88 -12.39 -9.02
N LEU A 187 -4.32 -11.13 -9.08
CA LEU A 187 -3.50 -9.95 -8.74
C LEU A 187 -4.17 -9.06 -7.68
N PHE A 188 -5.41 -9.35 -7.30
CA PHE A 188 -6.18 -8.49 -6.40
C PHE A 188 -5.66 -8.56 -4.97
N ASP A 189 -5.11 -9.70 -4.57
CA ASP A 189 -4.42 -9.91 -3.31
C ASP A 189 -3.13 -9.12 -3.19
N ASP A 190 -2.30 -9.10 -4.23
CA ASP A 190 -1.13 -8.22 -4.30
C ASP A 190 -1.54 -6.75 -4.15
N ILE A 191 -2.54 -6.31 -4.92
CA ILE A 191 -3.05 -4.93 -4.90
C ILE A 191 -3.56 -4.57 -3.49
N VAL A 192 -4.39 -5.41 -2.87
CA VAL A 192 -4.94 -5.13 -1.54
C VAL A 192 -3.83 -5.08 -0.49
N LEU A 193 -2.85 -5.99 -0.55
CA LEU A 193 -1.72 -5.98 0.37
C LEU A 193 -0.88 -4.72 0.20
N HIS A 194 -0.55 -4.35 -1.03
CA HIS A 194 0.18 -3.13 -1.38
C HIS A 194 -0.50 -1.87 -0.82
N GLU A 195 -1.78 -1.70 -1.10
CA GLU A 195 -2.55 -0.54 -0.65
C GLU A 195 -2.71 -0.51 0.88
N MET A 196 -2.87 -1.67 1.52
CA MET A 196 -2.95 -1.75 2.99
C MET A 196 -1.61 -1.39 3.66
N ILE A 197 -0.47 -1.72 3.04
CA ILE A 197 0.86 -1.29 3.50
C ILE A 197 1.01 0.25 3.39
N HIS A 198 0.43 0.89 2.36
CA HIS A 198 0.37 2.35 2.29
C HIS A 198 -0.47 2.97 3.41
N VAL A 199 -1.57 2.32 3.83
CA VAL A 199 -2.35 2.75 5.00
C VAL A 199 -1.52 2.73 6.29
N MET A 200 -0.65 1.71 6.44
CA MET A 200 0.30 1.62 7.55
C MET A 200 1.42 2.69 7.48
N GLY A 201 1.45 3.52 6.44
CA GLY A 201 2.34 4.68 6.36
C GLY A 201 3.56 4.49 5.46
N PHE A 202 3.72 3.32 4.85
CA PHE A 202 4.75 3.09 3.85
C PHE A 202 4.57 4.08 2.69
N GLY A 203 5.66 4.75 2.29
CA GLY A 203 5.62 5.74 1.21
C GLY A 203 4.96 7.06 1.60
N THR A 204 3.74 6.98 2.15
CA THR A 204 2.90 8.12 2.51
C THR A 204 3.44 8.94 3.70
N LEU A 205 4.17 8.30 4.62
CA LEU A 205 4.74 8.96 5.81
C LEU A 205 6.26 9.07 5.80
N TRP A 206 6.93 8.72 4.70
CA TRP A 206 8.39 8.77 4.64
C TRP A 206 8.95 10.18 4.78
N ASP A 207 8.43 11.13 4.01
CA ASP A 207 8.82 12.54 4.10
C ASP A 207 8.48 13.14 5.47
N TYR A 208 7.32 12.75 6.05
CA TYR A 208 6.92 13.15 7.41
C TYR A 208 7.98 12.78 8.45
N ASN A 209 8.52 11.56 8.32
CA ASN A 209 9.46 10.97 9.25
C ASN A 209 10.93 11.24 8.88
N ASN A 210 11.19 12.01 7.81
CA ASN A 210 12.53 12.28 7.28
C ASN A 210 13.30 11.00 6.88
N LEU A 211 12.57 10.02 6.36
CA LEU A 211 13.11 8.71 5.94
C LEU A 211 13.54 8.69 4.46
N VAL A 212 13.45 9.82 3.76
CA VAL A 212 13.87 9.97 2.37
C VAL A 212 14.76 11.18 2.21
N SER A 213 15.78 11.05 1.36
CA SER A 213 16.66 12.12 0.94
C SER A 213 16.69 12.20 -0.58
N THR A 214 16.21 13.31 -1.12
CA THR A 214 16.20 13.56 -2.56
C THR A 214 17.28 14.56 -2.93
N GLU A 215 18.25 14.11 -3.72
CA GLU A 215 19.31 14.94 -4.26
C GLU A 215 19.10 15.23 -5.75
N VAL A 216 19.38 16.47 -6.14
CA VAL A 216 19.45 16.87 -7.55
C VAL A 216 20.92 16.87 -7.97
N ILE A 217 21.30 15.93 -8.80
CA ILE A 217 22.67 15.72 -9.26
C ILE A 217 22.85 16.42 -10.62
N ASP A 218 23.63 17.50 -10.62
CA ASP A 218 24.09 18.21 -11.82
C ASP A 218 25.16 17.38 -12.54
N ASP A 219 24.72 16.45 -13.38
CA ASP A 219 25.58 15.52 -14.13
C ASP A 219 26.18 16.14 -15.41
N ASN A 220 25.61 17.27 -15.86
CA ASN A 220 25.91 17.91 -17.13
C ASN A 220 26.60 19.28 -16.99
N GLY A 221 26.72 19.80 -15.75
CA GLY A 221 27.41 21.03 -15.39
C GLY A 221 26.67 22.31 -15.76
N THR A 222 25.40 22.23 -16.15
CA THR A 222 24.62 23.39 -16.59
C THR A 222 23.89 24.08 -15.44
N ARG A 223 23.75 23.42 -14.28
CA ARG A 223 22.97 23.88 -13.11
C ARG A 223 21.54 24.25 -13.46
N ARG A 224 20.94 23.52 -14.41
CA ARG A 224 19.56 23.72 -14.81
C ARG A 224 18.73 22.56 -14.25
N PRO A 225 17.78 22.82 -13.34
CA PRO A 225 17.03 21.74 -12.67
C PRO A 225 16.24 20.78 -13.60
N ASN A 226 16.10 21.13 -14.88
CA ASN A 226 15.36 20.37 -15.87
C ASN A 226 16.23 19.43 -16.72
N ASP A 227 17.55 19.40 -16.53
CA ASP A 227 18.45 18.43 -17.16
C ASP A 227 19.34 17.67 -16.15
N ASP A 228 19.11 17.86 -14.84
CA ASP A 228 19.78 17.17 -13.74
C ASP A 228 19.08 15.83 -13.39
N ILE A 229 19.86 14.82 -12.96
CA ILE A 229 19.35 13.54 -12.44
C ILE A 229 18.76 13.79 -11.05
N ILE A 230 17.56 13.28 -10.79
CA ILE A 230 17.04 13.18 -9.42
C ILE A 230 17.39 11.80 -8.91
N ALA A 231 18.09 11.74 -7.78
CA ALA A 231 18.26 10.50 -7.02
C ALA A 231 17.51 10.67 -5.71
N SER A 232 16.58 9.76 -5.43
CA SER A 232 15.90 9.68 -4.15
C SER A 232 16.31 8.39 -3.48
N VAL A 233 16.72 8.48 -2.21
CA VAL A 233 17.18 7.32 -1.43
C VAL A 233 16.43 7.25 -0.11
N TYR A 234 16.13 6.04 0.32
CA TYR A 234 15.57 5.75 1.62
C TYR A 234 16.67 5.73 2.69
N THR A 235 16.45 6.40 3.80
CA THR A 235 17.47 6.63 4.84
C THR A 235 17.20 5.89 6.15
N GLY A 236 16.13 5.08 6.22
CA GLY A 236 15.80 4.27 7.40
C GLY A 236 16.86 3.19 7.68
N ASP A 237 17.27 3.07 8.94
CA ASP A 237 18.38 2.21 9.35
C ASP A 237 18.00 0.72 9.26
N ALA A 238 16.77 0.36 9.63
CA ALA A 238 16.30 -1.02 9.66
C ALA A 238 16.15 -1.58 8.24
N ALA A 239 15.47 -0.85 7.34
CA ALA A 239 15.30 -1.26 5.95
C ALA A 239 16.65 -1.38 5.23
N ASN A 240 17.54 -0.40 5.36
CA ASN A 240 18.85 -0.47 4.74
C ASN A 240 19.72 -1.61 5.30
N THR A 241 19.57 -1.94 6.59
CA THR A 241 20.21 -3.12 7.19
C THR A 241 19.68 -4.42 6.57
N ALA A 242 18.35 -4.55 6.41
CA ALA A 242 17.72 -5.70 5.79
C ALA A 242 18.09 -5.85 4.30
N PHE A 243 18.20 -4.72 3.59
CA PHE A 243 18.66 -4.66 2.20
C PHE A 243 20.15 -5.03 2.02
N ASN A 244 20.95 -5.00 3.10
CA ASN A 244 22.42 -5.16 3.12
C ASN A 244 23.20 -3.94 2.58
N GLY A 245 22.65 -2.71 2.72
CA GLY A 245 23.32 -1.43 2.48
C GLY A 245 24.00 -0.88 3.75
N ALA A 246 25.18 -0.26 3.63
CA ALA A 246 25.87 0.37 4.76
C ALA A 246 25.56 1.88 4.81
N PRO A 247 25.47 2.50 6.01
CA PRO A 247 25.18 3.95 6.18
C PRO A 247 26.28 4.90 5.63
N THR A 248 27.25 4.37 4.89
CA THR A 248 28.36 5.11 4.27
C THR A 248 28.69 4.65 2.85
N THR A 249 27.79 3.93 2.17
CA THR A 249 27.96 3.58 0.75
C THR A 249 26.83 4.17 -0.07
N ASP A 250 27.09 4.42 -1.35
CA ASP A 250 26.13 4.86 -2.36
C ASP A 250 25.06 3.76 -2.68
N ASP A 251 24.80 2.82 -1.74
CA ASP A 251 23.99 1.60 -1.89
C ASP A 251 22.72 1.61 -0.98
N LEU A 252 22.20 2.80 -0.65
CA LEU A 252 20.91 2.90 0.02
C LEU A 252 19.78 2.46 -0.94
N ILE A 253 18.64 2.05 -0.37
CA ILE A 253 17.46 1.67 -1.18
C ILE A 253 17.01 2.87 -2.01
N LEU A 254 16.80 2.68 -3.31
CA LEU A 254 16.34 3.70 -4.23
C LEU A 254 14.82 3.89 -4.12
N VAL A 255 14.40 5.14 -4.11
CA VAL A 255 12.99 5.53 -4.08
C VAL A 255 12.59 6.03 -5.45
N GLU A 256 11.39 5.67 -5.88
CA GLU A 256 10.84 6.02 -7.17
C GLU A 256 10.89 7.53 -7.41
N THR A 257 11.43 7.95 -8.56
CA THR A 257 11.53 9.37 -8.95
C THR A 257 10.74 9.69 -10.22
N ASP A 258 10.36 8.67 -10.96
CA ASP A 258 9.54 8.71 -12.16
C ASP A 258 8.05 8.53 -11.82
N GLY A 259 7.20 8.71 -12.83
CA GLY A 259 5.75 8.71 -12.66
C GLY A 259 5.19 10.04 -12.16
N GLY A 260 3.99 9.99 -11.58
CA GLY A 260 3.27 11.16 -11.05
C GLY A 260 3.26 11.20 -9.52
N ALA A 261 2.51 12.15 -8.94
CA ALA A 261 2.41 12.34 -7.49
C ALA A 261 1.82 11.13 -6.72
N GLY A 262 1.21 10.18 -7.43
CA GLY A 262 0.73 8.92 -6.84
C GLY A 262 1.76 7.79 -6.88
N THR A 263 2.94 8.00 -7.49
CA THR A 263 3.98 6.98 -7.69
C THR A 263 5.33 7.46 -7.14
N ALA A 264 5.81 8.60 -7.65
CA ALA A 264 7.11 9.16 -7.24
C ALA A 264 7.14 9.48 -5.74
N GLY A 265 8.19 9.05 -5.04
CA GLY A 265 8.42 9.30 -3.62
C GLY A 265 7.61 8.42 -2.66
N GLY A 266 6.62 7.67 -3.16
CA GLY A 266 5.80 6.76 -2.36
C GLY A 266 6.17 5.28 -2.49
N HIS A 267 7.07 4.95 -3.42
CA HIS A 267 7.36 3.58 -3.83
C HIS A 267 8.87 3.34 -3.92
N TRP A 268 9.26 2.07 -3.96
CA TRP A 268 10.58 1.70 -4.43
C TRP A 268 10.74 1.92 -5.94
N ASP A 269 11.97 2.18 -6.36
CA ASP A 269 12.33 2.39 -7.77
C ASP A 269 12.03 1.16 -8.64
N GLU A 270 11.04 1.28 -9.53
CA GLU A 270 10.53 0.19 -10.35
C GLU A 270 11.63 -0.46 -11.20
N GLU A 271 12.47 0.33 -11.87
CA GLU A 271 13.54 -0.15 -12.73
C GLU A 271 14.66 -0.89 -11.98
N THR A 272 14.75 -0.72 -10.66
CA THR A 272 15.74 -1.37 -9.81
C THR A 272 15.20 -2.64 -9.15
N TYR A 273 13.95 -2.62 -8.70
CA TYR A 273 13.38 -3.68 -7.85
C TYR A 273 12.39 -4.61 -8.57
N PHE A 274 11.97 -4.26 -9.78
CA PHE A 274 11.13 -5.10 -10.66
C PHE A 274 9.83 -5.50 -9.96
N ASP A 275 9.55 -6.80 -9.84
CA ASP A 275 8.34 -7.37 -9.21
C ASP A 275 8.27 -7.21 -7.68
N GLU A 276 9.00 -6.27 -7.08
CA GLU A 276 8.85 -6.00 -5.65
C GLU A 276 7.50 -5.32 -5.42
N LEU A 277 6.71 -5.83 -4.47
CA LEU A 277 5.30 -5.48 -4.30
C LEU A 277 5.07 -3.97 -4.10
N MET A 278 5.99 -3.26 -3.47
CA MET A 278 5.90 -1.84 -3.13
C MET A 278 6.60 -0.93 -4.16
N THR A 279 6.88 -1.41 -5.36
CA THR A 279 7.10 -0.53 -6.52
C THR A 279 5.77 0.06 -7.00
N GLY A 280 5.83 1.04 -7.91
CA GLY A 280 4.63 1.77 -8.36
C GLY A 280 3.67 0.96 -9.24
N PHE A 281 4.06 -0.25 -9.67
CA PHE A 281 3.30 -1.07 -10.59
C PHE A 281 3.29 -2.54 -10.14
N ILE A 282 2.10 -3.14 -10.13
CA ILE A 282 1.97 -4.57 -9.84
C ILE A 282 2.44 -5.40 -11.03
N GLY A 283 3.44 -6.24 -10.80
CA GLY A 283 4.15 -7.03 -11.80
C GLY A 283 5.05 -6.19 -12.71
N TYR A 284 6.05 -6.83 -13.29
CA TYR A 284 7.02 -6.18 -14.16
C TYR A 284 6.86 -6.59 -15.63
N VAL A 285 7.15 -5.68 -16.56
CA VAL A 285 7.27 -6.02 -17.99
C VAL A 285 8.73 -5.98 -18.39
N ASP A 286 9.28 -7.15 -18.72
CA ASP A 286 10.69 -7.27 -19.10
C ASP A 286 11.02 -6.60 -20.44
N GLU A 287 12.32 -6.51 -20.75
CA GLU A 287 12.82 -5.91 -21.99
C GLU A 287 12.31 -6.60 -23.28
N THR A 288 11.76 -7.81 -23.17
CA THR A 288 11.17 -8.58 -24.26
C THR A 288 9.67 -8.32 -24.43
N GLY A 289 9.05 -7.59 -23.50
CA GLY A 289 7.62 -7.33 -23.42
C GLY A 289 6.83 -8.46 -22.76
N THR A 290 7.49 -9.35 -22.03
CA THR A 290 6.86 -10.41 -21.25
C THR A 290 6.46 -9.84 -19.90
N PHE A 291 5.18 -9.99 -19.54
CA PHE A 291 4.67 -9.62 -18.22
C PHE A 291 5.00 -10.75 -17.24
N ASP A 292 5.69 -10.38 -16.18
CA ASP A 292 5.90 -11.19 -14.98
C ASP A 292 4.96 -10.66 -13.89
N ASN A 293 4.42 -11.58 -13.11
CA ASN A 293 3.54 -11.27 -12.00
C ASN A 293 3.91 -12.05 -10.75
N THR A 294 5.14 -12.58 -10.67
CA THR A 294 5.64 -13.20 -9.45
C THR A 294 6.04 -12.13 -8.44
N ASN A 295 5.06 -11.38 -7.95
CA ASN A 295 5.28 -10.30 -7.02
C ASN A 295 5.86 -10.82 -5.71
N TYR A 296 6.69 -10.02 -5.05
CA TYR A 296 7.20 -10.35 -3.72
C TYR A 296 7.30 -9.11 -2.85
N LEU A 297 6.83 -9.23 -1.62
CA LEU A 297 7.17 -8.28 -0.57
C LEU A 297 8.57 -8.63 -0.05
N SER A 298 9.47 -7.67 -0.05
CA SER A 298 10.84 -7.84 0.42
C SER A 298 10.98 -7.69 1.94
N ASP A 299 12.08 -8.22 2.48
CA ASP A 299 12.44 -8.01 3.89
C ASP A 299 12.70 -6.53 4.21
N TRP A 300 13.18 -5.75 3.24
CA TRP A 300 13.42 -4.31 3.45
C TRP A 300 12.11 -3.50 3.43
N SER A 301 11.10 -3.92 2.67
CA SER A 301 9.75 -3.36 2.76
C SER A 301 9.16 -3.56 4.15
N VAL A 302 9.23 -4.78 4.69
CA VAL A 302 8.78 -5.07 6.06
C VAL A 302 9.58 -4.26 7.09
N ALA A 303 10.91 -4.22 6.96
CA ALA A 303 11.77 -3.48 7.89
C ALA A 303 11.55 -1.95 7.83
N SER A 304 11.04 -1.40 6.73
CA SER A 304 10.69 0.03 6.63
C SER A 304 9.53 0.42 7.56
N LEU A 305 8.66 -0.53 7.93
CA LEU A 305 7.64 -0.32 8.97
C LEU A 305 8.29 -0.11 10.34
N GLN A 306 9.42 -0.77 10.62
CA GLN A 306 10.18 -0.52 11.85
C GLN A 306 10.76 0.89 11.87
N ASP A 307 11.25 1.38 10.72
CA ASP A 307 11.76 2.75 10.59
C ASP A 307 10.67 3.81 10.77
N LEU A 308 9.40 3.48 10.50
CA LEU A 308 8.22 4.32 10.81
C LEU A 308 7.85 4.32 12.30
N GLY A 309 8.32 3.34 13.06
CA GLY A 309 8.11 3.24 14.51
C GLY A 309 7.30 2.03 14.98
N TYR A 310 6.92 1.11 14.08
CA TYR A 310 6.31 -0.16 14.49
C TYR A 310 7.33 -1.09 15.16
N ASP A 311 6.90 -1.87 16.15
CA ASP A 311 7.71 -2.96 16.71
C ASP A 311 7.43 -4.26 15.95
N LEU A 312 8.43 -4.80 15.26
CA LEU A 312 8.24 -5.98 14.43
C LEU A 312 8.34 -7.27 15.24
N THR A 313 7.49 -8.24 14.90
CA THR A 313 7.57 -9.61 15.40
C THR A 313 8.94 -10.20 15.08
N VAL A 314 9.54 -10.93 16.03
CA VAL A 314 10.84 -11.56 15.82
C VAL A 314 10.78 -12.53 14.63
N GLY A 315 11.53 -12.22 13.58
CA GLY A 315 11.56 -13.00 12.36
C GLY A 315 10.47 -12.64 11.34
N ALA A 316 9.79 -11.50 11.51
CA ALA A 316 9.00 -10.88 10.46
C ALA A 316 9.87 -10.68 9.21
N VAL A 317 9.39 -11.18 8.08
CA VAL A 317 10.06 -11.20 6.78
C VAL A 317 9.03 -10.96 5.69
N GLY A 318 9.51 -10.53 4.54
CA GLY A 318 8.69 -10.45 3.34
C GLY A 318 8.23 -11.84 2.85
N ILE A 319 7.29 -11.83 1.90
CA ILE A 319 6.69 -13.03 1.30
C ILE A 319 6.72 -12.91 -0.22
N ALA A 320 6.84 -14.03 -0.92
CA ALA A 320 6.65 -14.08 -2.39
C ALA A 320 5.26 -14.63 -2.70
N ASP A 321 4.67 -14.22 -3.82
CA ASP A 321 3.34 -14.64 -4.30
C ASP A 321 3.21 -16.19 -4.43
N ASP A 322 4.29 -16.86 -4.87
CA ASP A 322 4.38 -18.33 -4.88
C ASP A 322 4.30 -18.99 -3.49
N VAL A 323 4.31 -18.18 -2.42
CA VAL A 323 4.22 -18.55 -1.01
C VAL A 323 2.96 -17.93 -0.38
N VAL A 324 1.80 -18.27 -0.94
CA VAL A 324 0.50 -18.38 -0.24
C VAL A 324 -0.22 -17.07 0.11
N LEU A 325 -1.30 -16.81 -0.62
CA LEU A 325 -2.57 -16.27 -0.09
C LEU A 325 -3.78 -17.06 -0.63
N VAL A 326 -3.91 -18.35 -0.25
CA VAL A 326 -5.10 -19.18 -0.48
C VAL A 326 -5.54 -19.93 0.78
#